data_AF-A0A1J5CHS3-F1
#
_entry.id   AF-A0A1J5CHS3-F1
#
_cell.length_a   1.000
_cell.length_b   1.000
_cell.length_c   1.000
_cell.angle_alpha   90.00
_cell.angle_beta   90.00
_cell.angle_gamma   90.00
#
_symmetry.space_group_name_H-M   'P 1'
#
loop_
_entity.id
_entity.type
_entity.pdbx_description
1 polymer ?
#
loop_
_entity_poly.entity_id
_entity_poly.type
_entity_poly.pdbx_seq_one_letter_code
_entity_poly.pdbx_strand_id
1 'polypeptide(L)'
;MSKRNESMEPTVLSSDEPVENQVPVPESMPVRNGKSLSRDGYFAVEEAGKGLFASTDLSLPEKVFGLYLVVAEAGLGAAMPRPLEELIPLIRAGSDARDETKARLVRSLLVASLAQWGGPAQPQGGVGLMMSLLIGIAKQVGGFGSIFFARWQSRISVSAVQAVQMTEIQPAADKAFEGFFRAQLSSGWLLRYGSLFRGASLMLLGLSIGQWLIRASAVAAARNRPTDEDIKRAIETIRCEMVETGPGFKLVLEGVFSQFFDALLDRPSVASSIAFSGR
;
A
#
# COMPACT_ATOMS: atom_id res chain seq x y z
N MET A 1 31.04 -7.88 -65.40
CA MET A 1 30.95 -7.26 -64.07
C MET A 1 29.62 -7.70 -63.46
N SER A 2 29.48 -8.85 -62.82
CA SER A 2 29.97 -9.30 -61.49
C SER A 2 29.64 -8.35 -60.34
N LYS A 3 28.62 -8.75 -59.55
CA LYS A 3 28.34 -8.58 -58.09
C LYS A 3 26.90 -9.13 -57.89
N ARG A 4 26.65 -10.36 -57.44
CA ARG A 4 26.79 -11.02 -56.12
C ARG A 4 26.16 -10.28 -54.93
N ASN A 5 25.45 -11.09 -54.14
CA ASN A 5 25.07 -10.99 -52.73
C ASN A 5 23.87 -10.12 -52.35
N GLU A 6 23.02 -10.50 -51.39
CA GLU A 6 22.80 -11.75 -50.64
C GLU A 6 21.41 -11.60 -50.01
N SER A 7 20.72 -12.71 -49.84
CA SER A 7 19.46 -12.82 -49.12
C SER A 7 19.60 -12.36 -47.67
N MET A 8 18.84 -11.34 -47.27
CA MET A 8 18.59 -11.09 -45.85
C MET A 8 17.56 -12.12 -45.37
N GLU A 9 18.03 -13.14 -44.66
CA GLU A 9 17.18 -13.94 -43.78
C GLU A 9 16.66 -13.07 -42.63
N PRO A 10 15.42 -13.30 -42.15
CA PRO A 10 14.88 -12.58 -41.01
C PRO A 10 15.53 -13.11 -39.73
N THR A 11 16.26 -12.25 -39.04
CA THR A 11 16.73 -12.51 -37.67
C THR A 11 15.52 -12.74 -36.77
N VAL A 12 15.30 -14.00 -36.40
CA VAL A 12 14.43 -14.39 -35.30
C VAL A 12 15.01 -13.81 -34.03
N LEU A 13 14.37 -12.77 -33.48
CA LEU A 13 14.62 -12.27 -32.13
C LEU A 13 14.09 -13.31 -31.15
N SER A 14 14.93 -14.29 -30.84
CA SER A 14 14.82 -15.13 -29.65
C SER A 14 15.53 -14.41 -28.52
N SER A 15 14.77 -13.97 -27.52
CA SER A 15 15.28 -13.80 -26.15
C SER A 15 14.10 -13.79 -25.19
N ASP A 16 13.62 -15.00 -24.86
CA ASP A 16 13.06 -15.30 -23.55
C ASP A 16 14.16 -15.06 -22.51
N GLU A 17 14.27 -13.84 -22.00
CA GLU A 17 14.88 -13.60 -20.70
C GLU A 17 14.01 -12.58 -19.95
N PRO A 18 13.51 -12.90 -18.74
CA PRO A 18 12.94 -11.87 -17.90
C PRO A 18 14.09 -10.94 -17.51
N VAL A 19 13.98 -9.66 -17.91
CA VAL A 19 14.84 -8.61 -17.35
C VAL A 19 14.44 -8.47 -15.88
N GLU A 20 15.06 -9.29 -15.05
CA GLU A 20 15.02 -9.21 -13.60
C GLU A 20 15.78 -7.93 -13.23
N ASN A 21 15.06 -6.80 -13.18
CA ASN A 21 15.53 -5.59 -12.54
C ASN A 21 15.64 -5.86 -11.03
N GLN A 22 16.65 -6.65 -10.63
CA GLN A 22 17.00 -6.82 -9.23
C GLN A 22 17.65 -5.52 -8.78
N VAL A 23 16.93 -4.76 -7.95
CA VAL A 23 17.48 -3.58 -7.27
C VAL A 23 18.73 -4.03 -6.50
N PRO A 24 19.92 -3.46 -6.77
CA PRO A 24 21.14 -3.88 -6.06
C PRO A 24 20.95 -3.64 -4.56
N VAL A 25 21.06 -4.71 -3.77
CA VAL A 25 20.87 -4.68 -2.31
C VAL A 25 22.19 -4.25 -1.66
N PRO A 26 22.25 -3.09 -0.98
CA PRO A 26 23.48 -2.62 -0.35
C PRO A 26 23.88 -3.52 0.84
N GLU A 27 25.11 -3.42 1.35
CA GLU A 27 25.57 -4.23 2.49
C GLU A 27 24.83 -3.90 3.79
N SER A 28 24.37 -2.65 3.91
CA SER A 28 23.60 -2.14 5.04
C SER A 28 22.37 -1.37 4.56
N MET A 29 21.20 -1.72 5.07
CA MET A 29 19.93 -1.11 4.68
C MET A 29 19.32 -0.37 5.86
N PRO A 30 18.83 0.87 5.66
CA PRO A 30 18.11 1.58 6.71
C PRO A 30 16.81 0.85 7.08
N VAL A 31 16.64 0.53 8.36
CA VAL A 31 15.39 -0.01 8.88
C VAL A 31 14.53 1.12 9.40
N ARG A 32 15.02 1.84 10.43
CA ARG A 32 14.32 2.95 11.09
C ARG A 32 15.20 3.66 12.13
N ASN A 33 14.95 4.94 12.42
CA ASN A 33 15.55 5.69 13.53
C ASN A 33 17.09 5.59 13.60
N GLY A 34 17.75 5.65 12.45
CA GLY A 34 19.21 5.54 12.35
C GLY A 34 19.76 4.12 12.49
N LYS A 35 18.91 3.11 12.70
CA LYS A 35 19.31 1.70 12.69
C LYS A 35 19.32 1.15 11.28
N SER A 36 20.27 0.26 11.04
CA SER A 36 20.40 -0.46 9.80
C SER A 36 20.42 -1.97 10.02
N LEU A 37 20.11 -2.70 8.96
CA LEU A 37 20.13 -4.16 8.89
C LEU A 37 21.25 -4.58 7.95
N SER A 38 21.89 -5.71 8.23
CA SER A 38 22.80 -6.34 7.28
C SER A 38 22.02 -6.88 6.09
N ARG A 39 22.72 -7.16 4.99
CA ARG A 39 22.16 -7.85 3.82
C ARG A 39 21.52 -9.19 4.15
N ASP A 40 22.16 -9.98 5.01
CA ASP A 40 21.60 -11.26 5.46
C ASP A 40 20.32 -11.07 6.27
N GLY A 41 20.30 -10.07 7.15
CA GLY A 41 19.09 -9.71 7.90
C GLY A 41 17.96 -9.24 6.99
N TYR A 42 18.27 -8.49 5.92
CA TYR A 42 17.27 -8.09 4.92
C TYR A 42 16.64 -9.30 4.25
N PHE A 43 17.45 -10.24 3.75
CA PHE A 43 16.90 -11.44 3.12
C PHE A 43 16.14 -12.31 4.12
N ALA A 44 16.55 -12.38 5.38
CA ALA A 44 15.78 -13.07 6.41
C ALA A 44 14.38 -12.42 6.59
N VAL A 45 14.30 -11.09 6.61
CA VAL A 45 13.02 -10.36 6.68
C VAL A 45 12.17 -10.57 5.43
N GLU A 46 12.79 -10.57 4.24
CA GLU A 46 12.10 -10.82 2.98
C GLU A 46 11.53 -12.24 2.92
N GLU A 47 12.32 -13.25 3.33
CA GLU A 47 11.88 -14.64 3.42
C GLU A 47 10.78 -14.84 4.47
N ALA A 48 10.86 -14.18 5.63
CA ALA A 48 9.78 -14.17 6.60
C ALA A 48 8.50 -13.55 6.01
N GLY A 49 8.63 -12.48 5.23
CA GLY A 49 7.55 -11.89 4.45
C GLY A 49 6.94 -12.88 3.45
N LYS A 50 7.76 -13.56 2.65
CA LYS A 50 7.30 -14.59 1.71
C LYS A 50 6.58 -15.73 2.43
N GLY A 51 7.10 -16.18 3.57
CA GLY A 51 6.49 -17.19 4.42
C GLY A 51 5.11 -16.78 4.97
N LEU A 52 4.97 -15.55 5.45
CA LEU A 52 3.68 -14.98 5.87
C LEU A 52 2.68 -15.01 4.72
N PHE A 53 3.09 -14.54 3.53
CA PHE A 53 2.19 -14.52 2.39
C PHE A 53 1.84 -15.92 1.88
N ALA A 54 2.76 -16.89 1.98
CA ALA A 54 2.54 -18.29 1.63
C ALA A 54 1.59 -19.03 2.59
N SER A 55 1.46 -18.59 3.84
CA SER A 55 0.61 -19.23 4.85
C SER A 55 -0.87 -19.24 4.44
N THR A 56 -1.54 -20.37 4.68
CA THR A 56 -3.00 -20.52 4.54
C THR A 56 -3.76 -20.21 5.82
N ASP A 57 -3.05 -20.13 6.96
CA ASP A 57 -3.66 -19.95 8.29
C ASP A 57 -3.90 -18.48 8.65
N LEU A 58 -3.39 -17.57 7.82
CA LEU A 58 -3.48 -16.13 7.99
C LEU A 58 -4.33 -15.52 6.90
N SER A 59 -5.25 -14.64 7.29
CA SER A 59 -5.96 -13.78 6.34
C SER A 59 -5.06 -12.66 5.83
N LEU A 60 -5.43 -12.02 4.70
CA LEU A 60 -4.59 -10.98 4.10
C LEU A 60 -4.20 -9.83 5.08
N PRO A 61 -5.11 -9.23 5.87
CA PRO A 61 -4.74 -8.26 6.89
C PRO A 61 -3.68 -8.76 7.88
N GLU A 62 -3.80 -10.02 8.32
CA GLU A 62 -2.84 -10.65 9.23
C GLU A 62 -1.48 -10.83 8.57
N LYS A 63 -1.43 -11.20 7.29
CA LYS A 63 -0.19 -11.32 6.51
C LYS A 63 0.54 -9.96 6.43
N VAL A 64 -0.19 -8.91 6.06
CA VAL A 64 0.38 -7.56 5.92
C VAL A 64 0.80 -6.99 7.28
N PHE A 65 0.01 -7.21 8.34
CA PHE A 65 0.36 -6.81 9.70
C PHE A 65 1.54 -7.60 10.27
N GLY A 66 1.63 -8.91 10.00
CA GLY A 66 2.76 -9.73 10.37
C GLY A 66 4.07 -9.23 9.75
N LEU A 67 4.05 -8.84 8.48
CA LEU A 67 5.23 -8.28 7.82
C LEU A 67 5.67 -6.97 8.48
N TYR A 68 4.71 -6.11 8.83
CA TYR A 68 4.99 -4.91 9.61
C TYR A 68 5.64 -5.24 10.97
N LEU A 69 5.13 -6.24 11.70
CA LEU A 69 5.72 -6.64 12.99
C LEU A 69 7.15 -7.15 12.83
N VAL A 70 7.42 -8.00 11.84
CA VAL A 70 8.77 -8.49 11.54
C VAL A 70 9.74 -7.33 11.31
N VAL A 71 9.34 -6.35 10.50
CA VAL A 71 10.17 -5.18 10.22
C VAL A 71 10.31 -4.26 11.44
N ALA A 72 9.25 -4.10 12.23
CA ALA A 72 9.29 -3.31 13.46
C ALA A 72 10.24 -3.93 14.49
N GLU A 73 10.22 -5.26 14.66
CA GLU A 73 11.16 -5.98 15.53
C GLU A 73 12.61 -5.87 15.04
N ALA A 74 12.85 -6.00 13.73
CA ALA A 74 14.17 -5.73 13.15
C ALA A 74 14.63 -4.30 13.44
N GLY A 75 13.71 -3.32 13.38
CA GLY A 75 13.95 -1.94 13.78
C GLY A 75 14.21 -1.75 15.29
N LEU A 76 13.85 -2.72 16.13
CA LEU A 76 14.23 -2.73 17.55
C LEU A 76 15.59 -3.37 17.78
N GLY A 77 16.20 -4.00 16.77
CA GLY A 77 17.51 -4.66 16.86
C GLY A 77 17.40 -6.16 17.07
N ALA A 78 16.25 -6.78 16.76
CA ALA A 78 16.14 -8.22 16.70
C ALA A 78 17.10 -8.77 15.64
N ALA A 79 17.91 -9.77 16.01
CA ALA A 79 18.94 -10.32 15.14
C ALA A 79 18.37 -11.10 13.96
N MET A 80 17.24 -11.80 14.16
CA MET A 80 16.54 -12.59 13.15
C MET A 80 15.03 -12.47 13.35
N PRO A 81 14.23 -12.55 12.25
CA PRO A 81 12.79 -12.73 12.36
C PRO A 81 12.46 -14.00 13.15
N ARG A 82 11.40 -13.93 13.95
CA ARG A 82 10.86 -15.10 14.65
C ARG A 82 10.31 -16.11 13.64
N PRO A 83 10.28 -17.41 13.99
CA PRO A 83 9.53 -18.41 13.23
C PRO A 83 8.05 -18.01 13.10
N LEU A 84 7.40 -18.46 12.02
CA LEU A 84 6.02 -18.11 11.73
C LEU A 84 5.07 -18.53 12.86
N GLU A 85 5.33 -19.68 13.49
CA GLU A 85 4.55 -20.26 14.58
C GLU A 85 4.53 -19.34 15.81
N GLU A 86 5.64 -18.62 16.06
CA GLU A 86 5.75 -17.64 17.14
C GLU A 86 5.17 -16.27 16.77
N LEU A 87 5.14 -15.93 15.48
CA LEU A 87 4.56 -14.68 14.98
C LEU A 87 3.03 -14.70 14.99
N ILE A 88 2.41 -15.83 14.65
CA ILE A 88 0.95 -15.98 14.60
C ILE A 88 0.25 -15.48 15.88
N PRO A 89 0.64 -15.90 17.11
CA PRO A 89 -0.01 -15.42 18.32
C PRO A 89 0.17 -13.92 18.53
N LEU A 90 1.30 -13.33 18.13
CA LEU A 90 1.55 -11.88 18.22
C LEU A 90 0.69 -11.10 17.22
N ILE A 91 0.55 -11.61 16.00
CA ILE A 91 -0.33 -11.05 14.96
C ILE A 91 -1.78 -11.01 15.46
N ARG A 92 -2.24 -12.13 16.03
CA ARG A 92 -3.60 -12.25 16.57
C ARG A 92 -3.81 -11.35 17.79
N ALA A 93 -2.86 -11.31 18.73
CA ALA A 93 -2.94 -10.41 19.88
C ALA A 93 -2.94 -8.92 19.47
N GLY A 94 -2.17 -8.55 18.45
CA GLY A 94 -2.17 -7.20 17.89
C GLY A 94 -3.47 -6.84 17.16
N SER A 95 -4.17 -7.82 16.59
CA SER A 95 -5.53 -7.64 16.03
C SER A 95 -6.53 -7.23 17.10
N ASP A 96 -6.35 -7.64 18.36
CA ASP A 96 -7.28 -7.34 19.45
C ASP A 96 -7.04 -5.93 20.05
N ALA A 97 -5.82 -5.43 19.99
CA ALA A 97 -5.44 -4.12 20.53
C ALA A 97 -5.62 -2.97 19.50
N ARG A 98 -6.87 -2.66 19.11
CA ARG A 98 -7.16 -1.67 18.04
C ARG A 98 -7.27 -0.22 18.53
N ASP A 99 -6.71 0.71 17.75
CA ASP A 99 -6.87 2.16 17.81
C ASP A 99 -7.50 2.68 16.49
N GLU A 100 -8.80 2.42 16.34
CA GLU A 100 -9.59 2.74 15.14
C GLU A 100 -9.62 4.23 14.82
N THR A 101 -9.60 5.09 15.84
CA THR A 101 -9.64 6.55 15.66
C THR A 101 -8.38 7.04 14.96
N LYS A 102 -7.19 6.60 15.39
CA LYS A 102 -5.94 6.96 14.72
C LYS A 102 -5.81 6.31 13.35
N ALA A 103 -6.23 5.06 13.20
CA ALA A 103 -6.23 4.41 11.88
C ALA A 103 -7.11 5.15 10.87
N ARG A 104 -8.30 5.60 11.30
CA ARG A 104 -9.17 6.43 10.47
C ARG A 104 -8.50 7.75 10.10
N LEU A 105 -7.79 8.40 11.01
CA LEU A 105 -7.05 9.62 10.73
C LEU A 105 -5.94 9.38 9.69
N VAL A 106 -5.11 8.34 9.85
CA VAL A 106 -4.05 7.99 8.90
C VAL A 106 -4.62 7.69 7.51
N ARG A 107 -5.66 6.86 7.43
CA ARG A 107 -6.33 6.58 6.15
C ARG A 107 -6.93 7.84 5.53
N SER A 108 -7.55 8.70 6.34
CA SER A 108 -8.15 9.95 5.87
C SER A 108 -7.13 10.92 5.31
N LEU A 109 -5.94 10.99 5.91
CA LEU A 109 -4.82 11.78 5.40
C LEU A 109 -4.43 11.34 3.99
N LEU A 110 -4.33 10.03 3.75
CA LEU A 110 -3.95 9.49 2.45
C LEU A 110 -5.08 9.58 1.42
N VAL A 111 -6.33 9.28 1.81
CA VAL A 111 -7.47 9.45 0.90
C VAL A 111 -7.62 10.92 0.50
N ALA A 112 -7.44 11.86 1.44
CA ALA A 112 -7.45 13.28 1.14
C ALA A 112 -6.28 13.66 0.22
N SER A 113 -5.07 13.12 0.45
CA SER A 113 -3.93 13.40 -0.42
C SER A 113 -4.15 12.85 -1.83
N LEU A 114 -4.78 11.68 -2.00
CA LEU A 114 -5.10 11.11 -3.32
C LEU A 114 -6.22 11.85 -4.06
N ALA A 115 -7.24 12.32 -3.33
CA ALA A 115 -8.42 12.94 -3.93
C ALA A 115 -8.16 14.32 -4.55
N GLN A 116 -7.17 15.07 -4.03
CA GLN A 116 -6.95 16.49 -4.34
C GLN A 116 -6.29 16.75 -5.70
N TRP A 117 -5.61 15.77 -6.30
CA TRP A 117 -4.77 15.97 -7.48
C TRP A 117 -5.52 15.67 -8.77
N GLY A 118 -6.34 16.62 -9.22
CA GLY A 118 -6.90 16.65 -10.59
C GLY A 118 -8.39 16.96 -10.70
N GLY A 119 -8.83 18.12 -10.20
CA GLY A 119 -10.19 18.62 -10.40
C GLY A 119 -10.24 20.05 -10.94
N PRO A 120 -11.42 20.51 -11.41
CA PRO A 120 -11.61 21.83 -12.03
C PRO A 120 -11.39 23.01 -11.08
N ALA A 121 -11.23 22.75 -9.78
CA ALA A 121 -10.94 23.73 -8.75
C ALA A 121 -9.75 23.26 -7.90
N GLN A 122 -8.56 23.16 -8.51
CA GLN A 122 -7.34 22.99 -7.71
C GLN A 122 -7.14 24.23 -6.83
N PRO A 123 -6.90 24.07 -5.52
CA PRO A 123 -6.57 25.19 -4.66
C PRO A 123 -5.33 25.89 -5.19
N GLN A 124 -5.42 27.20 -5.42
CA GLN A 124 -4.26 27.99 -5.83
C GLN A 124 -3.42 28.33 -4.58
N GLY A 125 -2.16 27.88 -4.56
CA GLY A 125 -1.20 28.16 -3.50
C GLY A 125 -1.18 27.14 -2.34
N GLY A 126 -0.07 27.11 -1.59
CA GLY A 126 0.19 26.11 -0.55
C GLY A 126 -0.79 26.14 0.63
N VAL A 127 -1.26 27.32 1.03
CA VAL A 127 -2.25 27.46 2.12
C VAL A 127 -3.61 26.90 1.73
N GLY A 128 -4.04 27.15 0.49
CA GLY A 128 -5.30 26.62 -0.04
C GLY A 128 -5.28 25.08 -0.07
N LEU A 129 -4.16 24.49 -0.48
CA LEU A 129 -3.97 23.04 -0.51
C LEU A 129 -3.94 22.41 0.88
N MET A 130 -3.32 23.08 1.86
CA MET A 130 -3.35 22.64 3.25
C MET A 130 -4.77 22.65 3.82
N MET A 131 -5.52 23.75 3.63
CA MET A 131 -6.89 23.86 4.14
C MET A 131 -7.83 22.87 3.46
N SER A 132 -7.70 22.65 2.16
CA SER A 132 -8.50 21.66 1.45
C SER A 132 -8.20 20.24 1.94
N LEU A 133 -6.93 19.91 2.22
CA LEU A 133 -6.52 18.63 2.80
C LEU A 133 -7.11 18.44 4.20
N LEU A 134 -7.03 19.46 5.08
CA LEU A 134 -7.63 19.42 6.42
C LEU A 134 -9.15 19.23 6.38
N ILE A 135 -9.85 19.94 5.48
CA ILE A 135 -11.30 19.78 5.28
C ILE A 135 -11.63 18.37 4.77
N GLY A 136 -10.82 17.84 3.83
CA GLY A 136 -10.94 16.47 3.33
C GLY A 136 -10.81 15.44 4.45
N ILE A 137 -9.80 15.60 5.31
CA ILE A 137 -9.58 14.74 6.48
C ILE A 137 -10.77 14.83 7.43
N ALA A 138 -11.23 16.04 7.77
CA ALA A 138 -12.33 16.26 8.69
C ALA A 138 -13.62 15.57 8.20
N LYS A 139 -13.93 15.67 6.90
CA LYS A 139 -15.06 14.97 6.26
C LYS A 139 -14.94 13.45 6.38
N GLN A 140 -13.77 12.89 6.08
CA GLN A 140 -13.51 11.45 6.14
C GLN A 140 -13.59 10.91 7.57
N VAL A 141 -12.99 11.62 8.53
CA VAL A 141 -13.00 11.25 9.95
C VAL A 141 -14.41 11.33 10.53
N GLY A 142 -15.13 12.42 10.23
CA GLY A 142 -16.50 12.67 10.68
C GLY A 142 -17.58 11.89 9.92
N GLY A 143 -17.24 11.22 8.82
CA GLY A 143 -18.19 10.42 8.03
C GLY A 143 -19.25 11.24 7.28
N PHE A 144 -18.98 12.51 6.96
CA PHE A 144 -19.96 13.40 6.34
C PHE A 144 -19.45 14.08 5.06
N GLY A 145 -20.39 14.57 4.26
CA GLY A 145 -20.10 15.31 3.03
C GLY A 145 -19.55 14.45 1.91
N SER A 146 -18.89 15.09 0.94
CA SER A 146 -18.29 14.44 -0.22
C SER A 146 -16.88 14.91 -0.47
N ILE A 147 -16.08 14.04 -1.07
CA ILE A 147 -14.79 14.36 -1.68
C ILE A 147 -14.88 14.25 -3.19
N PHE A 148 -14.23 15.16 -3.91
CA PHE A 148 -14.08 15.02 -5.35
C PHE A 148 -12.87 14.14 -5.62
N PHE A 149 -13.06 13.02 -6.29
CA PHE A 149 -11.98 12.12 -6.65
C PHE A 149 -11.58 12.37 -8.10
N ALA A 150 -10.53 13.18 -8.24
CA ALA A 150 -9.96 13.66 -9.49
C ALA A 150 -9.84 12.60 -10.59
N ARG A 151 -9.18 11.49 -10.27
CA ARG A 151 -8.92 10.39 -11.21
C ARG A 151 -10.20 9.81 -11.82
N TRP A 152 -11.33 9.91 -11.13
CA TRP A 152 -12.62 9.39 -11.58
C TRP A 152 -13.60 10.49 -11.98
N GLN A 153 -13.18 11.76 -11.95
CA GLN A 153 -14.01 12.94 -12.22
C GLN A 153 -15.37 12.90 -11.50
N SER A 154 -15.39 12.38 -10.26
CA SER A 154 -16.62 12.04 -9.55
C SER A 154 -16.61 12.60 -8.13
N ARG A 155 -17.77 13.05 -7.65
CA ARG A 155 -17.98 13.36 -6.23
C ARG A 155 -18.44 12.10 -5.50
N ILE A 156 -17.70 11.73 -4.46
CA ILE A 156 -17.93 10.51 -3.68
C ILE A 156 -18.41 10.91 -2.28
N SER A 157 -19.62 10.48 -1.92
CA SER A 157 -20.17 10.70 -0.58
C SER A 157 -19.48 9.81 0.44
N VAL A 158 -18.92 10.40 1.50
CA VAL A 158 -18.16 9.67 2.52
C VAL A 158 -19.04 8.66 3.26
N SER A 159 -20.25 9.06 3.65
CA SER A 159 -21.20 8.16 4.33
C SER A 159 -21.66 7.03 3.42
N ALA A 160 -21.82 7.30 2.12
CA ALA A 160 -22.16 6.25 1.16
C ALA A 160 -21.06 5.20 1.04
N VAL A 161 -19.78 5.61 1.03
CA VAL A 161 -18.64 4.66 1.02
C VAL A 161 -18.69 3.75 2.25
N GLN A 162 -18.97 4.32 3.43
CA GLN A 162 -19.06 3.56 4.68
C GLN A 162 -20.23 2.57 4.70
N ALA A 163 -21.29 2.83 3.94
CA ALA A 163 -22.47 1.97 3.84
C ALA A 163 -22.34 0.83 2.80
N VAL A 164 -21.30 0.83 1.95
CA VAL A 164 -21.09 -0.23 0.95
C VAL A 164 -20.69 -1.54 1.61
N GLN A 165 -21.44 -2.60 1.31
CA GLN A 165 -21.19 -3.95 1.81
C GLN A 165 -20.12 -4.66 0.97
N MET A 166 -19.14 -5.27 1.63
CA MET A 166 -18.02 -5.98 0.98
C MET A 166 -18.14 -7.50 1.07
N THR A 167 -19.09 -8.05 1.83
CA THR A 167 -19.09 -9.47 2.26
C THR A 167 -18.94 -10.47 1.11
N GLU A 168 -19.67 -10.27 0.00
CA GLU A 168 -19.64 -11.17 -1.17
C GLU A 168 -18.34 -11.05 -1.98
N ILE A 169 -17.77 -9.84 -2.06
CA ILE A 169 -16.60 -9.54 -2.90
C ILE A 169 -15.27 -9.62 -2.13
N GLN A 170 -15.32 -9.68 -0.80
CA GLN A 170 -14.13 -9.65 0.07
C GLN A 170 -13.14 -10.77 -0.24
N PRO A 171 -13.54 -12.05 -0.47
CA PRO A 171 -12.59 -13.10 -0.81
C PRO A 171 -11.85 -12.84 -2.14
N ALA A 172 -12.56 -12.29 -3.13
CA ALA A 172 -11.97 -11.92 -4.42
C ALA A 172 -11.01 -10.72 -4.27
N ALA A 173 -11.40 -9.71 -3.48
CA ALA A 173 -10.55 -8.56 -3.17
C ALA A 173 -9.27 -8.99 -2.45
N ASP A 174 -9.39 -9.84 -1.42
CA ASP A 174 -8.25 -10.33 -0.66
C ASP A 174 -7.30 -11.15 -1.55
N LYS A 175 -7.84 -12.04 -2.40
CA LYS A 175 -7.01 -12.79 -3.36
C LYS A 175 -6.26 -11.88 -4.33
N ALA A 176 -6.93 -10.85 -4.84
CA ALA A 176 -6.33 -9.90 -5.79
C ALA A 176 -5.24 -9.04 -5.13
N PHE A 177 -5.50 -8.51 -3.93
CA PHE A 177 -4.49 -7.77 -3.16
C PHE A 177 -3.34 -8.66 -2.70
N GLU A 178 -3.60 -9.91 -2.32
CA GLU A 178 -2.54 -10.86 -1.98
C GLU A 178 -1.60 -11.08 -3.18
N GLY A 179 -2.16 -11.33 -4.37
CA GLY A 179 -1.37 -11.48 -5.60
C GLY A 179 -0.56 -10.23 -5.92
N PHE A 180 -1.18 -9.05 -5.81
CA PHE A 180 -0.50 -7.76 -6.00
C PHE A 180 0.67 -7.58 -5.02
N PHE A 181 0.46 -7.81 -3.73
CA PHE A 181 1.46 -7.62 -2.69
C PHE A 181 2.60 -8.65 -2.75
N ARG A 182 2.30 -9.91 -3.09
CA ARG A 182 3.34 -10.92 -3.38
C ARG A 182 4.25 -10.47 -4.51
N ALA A 183 3.67 -10.00 -5.62
CA ALA A 183 4.43 -9.48 -6.75
C ALA A 183 5.29 -8.27 -6.34
N GLN A 184 4.75 -7.36 -5.53
CA GLN A 184 5.51 -6.21 -5.04
C GLN A 184 6.67 -6.64 -4.13
N LEU A 185 6.45 -7.57 -3.21
CA LEU A 185 7.52 -8.10 -2.35
C LEU A 185 8.66 -8.69 -3.17
N SER A 186 8.35 -9.52 -4.16
CA SER A 186 9.36 -10.10 -5.07
C SER A 186 10.11 -9.05 -5.89
N SER A 187 9.54 -7.85 -6.08
CA SER A 187 10.18 -6.72 -6.79
C SER A 187 11.00 -5.80 -5.88
N GLY A 188 11.28 -6.21 -4.63
CA GLY A 188 12.07 -5.42 -3.68
C GLY A 188 11.32 -4.25 -3.05
N TRP A 189 9.99 -4.36 -2.91
CA TRP A 189 9.13 -3.30 -2.36
C TRP A 189 9.62 -2.71 -1.03
N LEU A 190 10.16 -3.55 -0.15
CA LEU A 190 10.63 -3.13 1.17
C LEU A 190 11.72 -2.05 1.11
N LEU A 191 12.54 -2.04 0.06
CA LEU A 191 13.64 -1.08 -0.10
C LEU A 191 13.26 0.16 -0.90
N ARG A 192 12.15 0.10 -1.66
CA ARG A 192 11.77 1.13 -2.64
C ARG A 192 11.64 2.54 -2.02
N TYR A 193 11.23 2.64 -0.76
CA TYR A 193 10.88 3.92 -0.13
C TYR A 193 11.91 4.42 0.90
N GLY A 194 13.16 3.96 0.78
CA GLY A 194 14.29 4.44 1.57
C GLY A 194 14.40 3.84 2.97
N SER A 195 13.45 3.02 3.41
CA SER A 195 13.60 2.16 4.60
C SER A 195 12.65 0.98 4.58
N LEU A 196 13.05 -0.14 5.22
CA LEU A 196 12.21 -1.32 5.34
C LEU A 196 10.89 -1.00 6.06
N PHE A 197 10.96 -0.20 7.13
CA PHE A 197 9.78 0.18 7.91
C PHE A 197 8.75 0.90 7.06
N ARG A 198 9.20 1.80 6.18
CA ARG A 198 8.31 2.51 5.28
C ARG A 198 7.72 1.57 4.24
N GLY A 199 8.52 0.67 3.66
CA GLY A 199 8.04 -0.35 2.74
C GLY A 199 6.90 -1.20 3.33
N ALA A 200 7.11 -1.78 4.52
CA ALA A 200 6.08 -2.59 5.18
C ALA A 200 4.84 -1.77 5.59
N SER A 201 5.05 -0.57 6.11
CA SER A 201 3.98 0.37 6.47
C SER A 201 3.09 0.76 5.28
N LEU A 202 3.69 0.92 4.10
CA LEU A 202 2.95 1.24 2.89
C LEU A 202 2.12 0.08 2.37
N MET A 203 2.46 -1.18 2.67
CA MET A 203 1.59 -2.31 2.32
C MET A 203 0.31 -2.29 3.16
N LEU A 204 0.40 -1.97 4.45
CA LEU A 204 -0.77 -1.81 5.34
C LEU A 204 -1.75 -0.79 4.77
N LEU A 205 -1.21 0.33 4.31
CA LEU A 205 -2.00 1.44 3.80
C LEU A 205 -2.52 1.17 2.40
N GLY A 206 -1.73 0.53 1.55
CA GLY A 206 -2.18 0.08 0.24
C GLY A 206 -3.41 -0.82 0.38
N LEU A 207 -3.42 -1.71 1.38
CA LEU A 207 -4.58 -2.55 1.67
C LEU A 207 -5.77 -1.70 2.15
N SER A 208 -5.56 -0.87 3.19
CA SER A 208 -6.60 -0.01 3.77
C SER A 208 -7.26 0.94 2.75
N ILE A 209 -6.44 1.61 1.94
CA ILE A 209 -6.89 2.52 0.88
C ILE A 209 -7.54 1.71 -0.24
N GLY A 210 -6.96 0.57 -0.62
CA GLY A 210 -7.54 -0.32 -1.62
C GLY A 210 -8.96 -0.75 -1.27
N GLN A 211 -9.19 -1.15 -0.02
CA GLN A 211 -10.52 -1.49 0.51
C GLN A 211 -11.48 -0.29 0.50
N TRP A 212 -10.98 0.91 0.75
CA TRP A 212 -11.77 2.14 0.63
C TRP A 212 -12.10 2.46 -0.84
N LEU A 213 -11.14 2.29 -1.75
CA LEU A 213 -11.29 2.58 -3.18
C LEU A 213 -12.29 1.64 -3.86
N ILE A 214 -12.35 0.36 -3.47
CA ILE A 214 -13.37 -0.56 -3.98
C ILE A 214 -14.77 -0.03 -3.69
N ARG A 215 -15.03 0.33 -2.44
CA ARG A 215 -16.30 0.91 -2.00
C ARG A 215 -16.59 2.24 -2.70
N ALA A 216 -15.57 3.09 -2.80
CA ALA A 216 -15.68 4.39 -3.45
C ALA A 216 -16.00 4.25 -4.95
N SER A 217 -15.46 3.24 -5.64
CA SER A 217 -15.76 2.95 -7.04
C SER A 217 -17.21 2.51 -7.22
N ALA A 218 -17.73 1.66 -6.32
CA ALA A 218 -19.15 1.30 -6.31
C ALA A 218 -20.05 2.53 -6.13
N VAL A 219 -19.72 3.41 -5.17
CA VAL A 219 -20.46 4.68 -4.95
C VAL A 219 -20.40 5.59 -6.17
N ALA A 220 -19.23 5.72 -6.81
CA ALA A 220 -19.08 6.52 -8.02
C ALA A 220 -19.93 5.98 -9.18
N ALA A 221 -20.16 4.67 -9.22
CA ALA A 221 -21.07 4.00 -10.15
C ALA A 221 -22.53 3.96 -9.65
N ALA A 222 -22.89 4.70 -8.59
CA ALA A 222 -24.21 4.71 -7.95
C ALA A 222 -24.72 3.32 -7.51
N ARG A 223 -23.81 2.42 -7.13
CA ARG A 223 -24.10 1.07 -6.61
C ARG A 223 -23.82 0.99 -5.11
N ASN A 224 -24.55 0.11 -4.42
CA ASN A 224 -24.34 -0.24 -3.01
C ASN A 224 -23.53 -1.54 -2.80
N ARG A 225 -23.17 -2.22 -3.89
CA ARG A 225 -22.37 -3.45 -3.92
C ARG A 225 -21.24 -3.34 -4.95
N PRO A 226 -19.99 -3.65 -4.57
CA PRO A 226 -18.87 -3.67 -5.50
C PRO A 226 -18.86 -4.92 -6.40
N THR A 227 -18.05 -4.86 -7.44
CA THR A 227 -17.84 -5.88 -8.47
C THR A 227 -16.34 -6.10 -8.69
N ASP A 228 -15.97 -7.12 -9.46
CA ASP A 228 -14.57 -7.39 -9.82
C ASP A 228 -13.89 -6.21 -10.52
N GLU A 229 -14.64 -5.43 -11.31
CA GLU A 229 -14.12 -4.21 -11.94
C GLU A 229 -13.73 -3.13 -10.92
N ASP A 230 -14.44 -3.06 -9.80
CA ASP A 230 -14.08 -2.13 -8.71
C ASP A 230 -12.76 -2.54 -8.03
N ILE A 231 -12.50 -3.86 -7.91
CA ILE A 231 -11.21 -4.39 -7.41
C ILE A 231 -10.08 -4.02 -8.38
N LYS A 232 -10.26 -4.29 -9.68
CA LYS A 232 -9.26 -3.96 -10.70
C LYS A 232 -8.92 -2.47 -10.68
N ARG A 233 -9.95 -1.62 -10.63
CA ARG A 233 -9.80 -0.16 -10.56
C ARG A 233 -9.09 0.32 -9.29
N ALA A 234 -9.38 -0.31 -8.15
CA ALA A 234 -8.69 0.00 -6.90
C ALA A 234 -7.21 -0.36 -6.97
N ILE A 235 -6.87 -1.57 -7.41
CA ILE A 235 -5.47 -2.01 -7.59
C ILE A 235 -4.74 -1.14 -8.61
N GLU A 236 -5.38 -0.79 -9.72
CA GLU A 236 -4.83 0.14 -10.72
C GLU A 236 -4.47 1.49 -10.09
N THR A 237 -5.37 2.03 -9.28
CA THR A 237 -5.14 3.31 -8.59
C THR A 237 -3.99 3.20 -7.60
N ILE A 238 -3.93 2.12 -6.81
CA ILE A 238 -2.81 1.85 -5.90
C ILE A 238 -1.48 1.71 -6.68
N ARG A 239 -1.49 1.06 -7.85
CA ARG A 239 -0.28 0.93 -8.67
C ARG A 239 0.23 2.28 -9.14
N CYS A 240 -0.62 3.09 -9.77
CA CYS A 240 -0.19 4.40 -10.26
C CYS A 240 0.26 5.34 -9.15
N GLU A 241 -0.38 5.28 -7.98
CA GLU A 241 -0.05 6.19 -6.90
C GLU A 241 1.17 5.69 -6.11
N MET A 242 1.21 4.42 -5.75
CA MET A 242 2.23 3.89 -4.85
C MET A 242 3.43 3.28 -5.59
N VAL A 243 3.21 2.49 -6.65
CA VAL A 243 4.29 1.84 -7.42
C VAL A 243 4.97 2.83 -8.36
N GLU A 244 4.20 3.53 -9.18
CA GLU A 244 4.71 4.53 -10.13
C GLU A 244 5.00 5.89 -9.45
N THR A 245 4.64 6.01 -8.17
CA THR A 245 4.86 7.21 -7.34
C THR A 245 4.15 8.44 -7.92
N GLY A 246 2.82 8.36 -8.01
CA GLY A 246 1.93 9.44 -8.41
C GLY A 246 1.99 10.67 -7.50
N PRO A 247 1.47 11.83 -7.96
CA PRO A 247 1.60 13.11 -7.25
C PRO A 247 0.93 13.12 -5.87
N GLY A 248 -0.19 12.40 -5.71
CA GLY A 248 -0.89 12.31 -4.42
C GLY A 248 -0.10 11.55 -3.36
N PHE A 249 0.78 10.64 -3.79
CA PHE A 249 1.63 9.82 -2.94
C PHE A 249 2.99 10.46 -2.66
N LYS A 250 3.57 11.23 -3.59
CA LYS A 250 4.82 11.99 -3.35
C LYS A 250 4.74 12.88 -2.10
N LEU A 251 3.62 13.55 -1.90
CA LEU A 251 3.38 14.36 -0.69
C LEU A 251 3.52 13.57 0.61
N VAL A 252 3.16 12.28 0.60
CA VAL A 252 3.17 11.42 1.78
C VAL A 252 4.60 10.97 2.09
N LEU A 253 5.40 10.77 1.04
CA LEU A 253 6.78 10.31 1.16
C LEU A 253 7.76 11.44 1.53
N GLU A 254 7.41 12.69 1.22
CA GLU A 254 8.32 13.83 1.33
C GLU A 254 8.00 14.76 2.51
N GLY A 255 9.04 15.44 3.02
CA GLY A 255 8.93 16.50 4.01
C GLY A 255 8.34 16.06 5.36
N VAL A 256 7.57 16.96 5.98
CA VAL A 256 7.01 16.79 7.33
C VAL A 256 5.94 15.69 7.38
N PHE A 257 5.20 15.46 6.29
CA PHE A 257 4.20 14.39 6.22
C PHE A 257 4.84 13.00 6.38
N SER A 258 6.02 12.81 5.81
CA SER A 258 6.83 11.59 5.97
C SER A 258 7.14 11.28 7.44
N GLN A 259 7.46 12.30 8.24
CA GLN A 259 7.76 12.14 9.66
C GLN A 259 6.51 11.83 10.50
N PHE A 260 5.40 12.52 10.23
CA PHE A 260 4.12 12.23 10.89
C PHE A 260 3.64 10.82 10.59
N PHE A 261 3.83 10.38 9.35
CA PHE A 261 3.53 9.03 8.91
C PHE A 261 4.32 7.99 9.70
N ASP A 262 5.65 8.14 9.76
CA ASP A 262 6.52 7.22 10.47
C ASP A 262 6.23 7.20 11.99
N ALA A 263 5.78 8.33 12.55
CA ALA A 263 5.40 8.45 13.96
C ALA A 263 4.03 7.81 14.26
N LEU A 264 3.04 7.96 13.37
CA LEU A 264 1.71 7.38 13.56
C LEU A 264 1.73 5.86 13.42
N LEU A 265 2.56 5.35 12.52
CA LEU A 265 2.74 3.92 12.30
C LEU A 265 3.75 3.30 13.26
N ASP A 266 4.35 4.06 14.17
CA ASP A 266 5.22 3.52 15.22
C ASP A 266 4.49 2.55 16.15
N ARG A 267 3.18 2.77 16.32
CA ARG A 267 2.38 2.02 17.28
C ARG A 267 1.77 0.80 16.60
N PRO A 268 2.07 -0.43 17.06
CA PRO A 268 1.49 -1.64 16.49
C PRO A 268 -0.05 -1.66 16.51
N SER A 269 -0.69 -1.03 17.51
CA SER A 269 -2.15 -0.90 17.58
C SER A 269 -2.76 -0.06 16.47
N VAL A 270 -2.05 0.96 15.98
CA VAL A 270 -2.48 1.78 14.85
C VAL A 270 -2.26 1.00 13.55
N ALA A 271 -1.10 0.35 13.41
CA ALA A 271 -0.79 -0.48 12.25
C ALA A 271 -1.76 -1.66 12.09
N SER A 272 -2.12 -2.35 13.17
CA SER A 272 -3.14 -3.41 13.13
C SER A 272 -4.47 -2.86 12.70
N SER A 273 -4.94 -1.78 13.32
CA SER A 273 -6.22 -1.14 12.97
C SER A 273 -6.29 -0.71 11.51
N ILE A 274 -5.18 -0.26 10.93
CA ILE A 274 -5.09 0.03 9.49
C ILE A 274 -5.22 -1.25 8.66
N ALA A 275 -4.48 -2.31 9.00
CA ALA A 275 -4.55 -3.59 8.30
C ALA A 275 -5.97 -4.15 8.24
N PHE A 276 -6.68 -4.09 9.37
CA PHE A 276 -8.03 -4.60 9.54
C PHE A 276 -9.12 -3.60 9.17
N SER A 277 -8.75 -2.37 8.79
CA SER A 277 -9.72 -1.34 8.45
C SER A 277 -10.50 -1.70 7.18
N GLY A 278 -11.82 -1.78 7.30
CA GLY A 278 -12.69 -2.10 6.18
C GLY A 278 -13.07 -3.57 6.06
N ARG A 279 -12.88 -4.36 7.11
CA ARG A 279 -13.69 -5.56 7.34
C ARG A 279 -14.79 -5.27 8.37
#